data_AF-U5SBU0-F1
#
_entry.id   AF-U5SBU0-F1
#
_cell.length_a   1.000
_cell.length_b   1.000
_cell.length_c   1.000
_cell.angle_alpha   90.00
_cell.angle_beta   90.00
_cell.angle_gamma   90.00
#
_symmetry.space_group_name_H-M   'P 1'
#
loop_
_entity.id
_entity.type
_entity.pdbx_description
1 polymer ?
#
loop_
_entity_poly.entity_id
_entity_poly.type
_entity_poly.pdbx_seq_one_letter_code
_entity_poly.pdbx_strand_id
1 'polypeptide(L)'
;MFAMQPFYAIVVGIVYIGSIYLLVRKEKKYISFSITIFSSLLQLSFLFLWFEKLVFLMTTQNVGFQAYEKFSTFVTTSYFVLFIPQLVIFAWYGIKKIGAQDQFPLLKVIFIIFYVGALAGILILGQPIFEILYYGFAP
;
A
#
# COMPACT_ATOMS: atom_id res chain seq x y z
N MET A 1 -10.50 -21.40 8.32
CA MET A 1 -9.23 -21.15 7.61
C MET A 1 -9.20 -19.78 6.94
N PHE A 2 -10.16 -19.43 6.07
CA PHE A 2 -10.16 -18.15 5.32
C PHE A 2 -10.96 -16.98 5.95
N ALA A 3 -11.64 -17.18 7.08
CA ALA A 3 -12.63 -16.23 7.62
C ALA A 3 -12.04 -14.86 8.06
N MET A 4 -10.77 -14.81 8.46
CA MET A 4 -10.10 -13.58 8.90
C MET A 4 -9.39 -12.83 7.75
N GLN A 5 -9.22 -13.45 6.59
CA GLN A 5 -8.53 -12.81 5.46
C GLN A 5 -9.24 -11.55 4.89
N PRO A 6 -10.58 -11.45 4.88
CA PRO A 6 -11.26 -10.21 4.53
C PRO A 6 -10.93 -9.06 5.49
N PHE A 7 -10.75 -9.38 6.78
CA PHE A 7 -10.45 -8.39 7.81
C PHE A 7 -9.08 -7.75 7.58
N TYR A 8 -8.07 -8.55 7.21
CA TYR A 8 -6.75 -8.03 6.84
C TYR A 8 -6.82 -7.01 5.71
N ALA A 9 -7.51 -7.33 4.61
CA ALA A 9 -7.65 -6.44 3.45
C ALA A 9 -8.31 -5.11 3.80
N ILE A 10 -9.36 -5.16 4.65
CA ILE A 10 -10.08 -3.99 5.12
C ILE A 10 -9.17 -3.13 6.00
N VAL A 11 -8.47 -3.72 6.96
CA VAL A 11 -7.56 -2.99 7.87
C VAL A 11 -6.43 -2.33 7.08
N VAL A 12 -5.80 -3.05 6.15
CA VAL A 12 -4.76 -2.51 5.26
C VAL A 12 -5.32 -1.32 4.48
N GLY A 13 -6.55 -1.42 3.96
CA GLY A 13 -7.18 -0.32 3.24
C GLY A 13 -7.47 0.91 4.08
N ILE A 14 -7.94 0.73 5.31
CA ILE A 14 -8.17 1.85 6.24
C ILE A 14 -6.85 2.54 6.57
N VAL A 15 -5.80 1.78 6.87
CA VAL A 15 -4.47 2.33 7.18
C VAL A 15 -3.89 3.06 5.96
N TYR A 16 -4.04 2.48 4.77
CA TYR A 16 -3.61 3.07 3.51
C TYR A 16 -4.24 4.45 3.28
N ILE A 17 -5.59 4.51 3.24
CA ILE A 17 -6.33 5.76 3.00
C ILE A 17 -6.07 6.76 4.13
N GLY A 18 -6.08 6.30 5.38
CA GLY A 18 -5.86 7.13 6.55
C GLY A 18 -4.49 7.80 6.56
N SER A 19 -3.42 7.05 6.22
CA SER A 19 -2.07 7.59 6.14
C SER A 19 -1.95 8.70 5.07
N ILE A 20 -2.54 8.48 3.89
CA ILE A 20 -2.53 9.44 2.79
C ILE A 20 -3.31 10.69 3.18
N TYR A 21 -4.52 10.52 3.73
CA TYR A 21 -5.33 11.65 4.19
C TYR A 21 -4.58 12.50 5.23
N LEU A 22 -3.94 11.87 6.22
CA LEU A 22 -3.17 12.59 7.24
C LEU A 22 -2.00 13.42 6.68
N LEU A 23 -1.38 12.95 5.60
CA LEU A 23 -0.32 13.67 4.89
C LEU A 23 -0.88 14.86 4.12
N VAL A 24 -1.93 14.65 3.32
CA VAL A 24 -2.46 15.67 2.41
C VAL A 24 -3.49 16.60 3.03
N ARG A 25 -3.95 16.38 4.27
CA ARG A 25 -4.98 17.21 4.92
C ARG A 25 -4.62 18.70 5.04
N LYS A 26 -3.33 19.03 5.07
CA LYS A 26 -2.84 20.43 5.13
C LYS A 26 -2.60 21.05 3.74
N GLU A 27 -2.79 20.28 2.67
CA GLU A 27 -2.70 20.77 1.29
C GLU A 27 -3.95 21.57 0.90
N LYS A 28 -3.88 22.26 -0.24
CA LYS A 28 -5.04 22.94 -0.80
C LYS A 28 -6.20 21.96 -0.96
N LYS A 29 -7.43 22.42 -0.67
CA LYS A 29 -8.64 21.58 -0.61
C LYS A 29 -8.81 20.68 -1.84
N TYR A 30 -8.57 21.21 -3.05
CA TYR A 30 -8.68 20.42 -4.28
C TYR A 30 -7.62 19.32 -4.38
N ILE A 31 -6.37 19.58 -3.98
CA ILE A 31 -5.28 18.60 -3.98
C ILE A 31 -5.57 17.47 -2.99
N SER A 32 -5.91 17.85 -1.76
CA SER A 32 -6.24 16.92 -0.69
C SER A 32 -7.41 16.01 -1.10
N PHE A 33 -8.47 16.59 -1.67
CA PHE A 33 -9.62 15.85 -2.16
C PHE A 33 -9.27 14.90 -3.31
N SER A 34 -8.56 15.38 -4.34
CA SER A 34 -8.18 14.55 -5.50
C SER A 34 -7.30 13.37 -5.10
N ILE A 35 -6.27 13.59 -4.27
CA ILE A 35 -5.37 12.51 -3.83
C ILE A 35 -6.12 11.52 -2.95
N THR A 36 -6.96 12.00 -2.04
CA THR A 36 -7.75 11.12 -1.15
C THR A 36 -8.73 10.28 -1.96
N ILE A 37 -9.48 10.88 -2.90
CA ILE A 37 -10.42 10.14 -3.76
C ILE A 37 -9.71 9.12 -4.63
N PHE A 38 -8.61 9.51 -5.28
CA PHE A 38 -7.83 8.59 -6.09
C PHE A 38 -7.37 7.38 -5.27
N SER A 39 -6.87 7.64 -4.07
CA SER A 39 -6.42 6.60 -3.13
C SER A 39 -7.57 5.70 -2.66
N SER A 40 -8.74 6.28 -2.39
CA SER A 40 -9.94 5.54 -2.01
C SER A 40 -10.47 4.68 -3.16
N LEU A 41 -10.49 5.19 -4.39
CA LEU A 41 -10.92 4.43 -5.57
C LEU A 41 -9.98 3.26 -5.83
N LEU A 42 -8.66 3.51 -5.81
CA LEU A 42 -7.66 2.46 -5.97
C LEU A 42 -7.82 1.37 -4.91
N GLN A 43 -8.03 1.76 -3.64
CA GLN A 43 -8.21 0.81 -2.56
C GLN A 43 -9.54 0.04 -2.63
N LEU A 44 -10.63 0.68 -3.07
CA LEU A 44 -11.92 0.02 -3.25
C LEU A 44 -11.87 -1.00 -4.40
N SER A 45 -11.28 -0.64 -5.53
CA SER A 45 -11.05 -1.58 -6.65
C SER A 45 -10.23 -2.77 -6.20
N PHE A 46 -9.22 -2.53 -5.38
CA PHE A 46 -8.37 -3.58 -4.85
C PHE A 46 -9.08 -4.49 -3.84
N LEU A 47 -9.85 -3.90 -2.91
CA LEU A 47 -10.71 -4.64 -1.98
C LEU A 47 -11.67 -5.54 -2.74
N PHE A 48 -12.30 -5.03 -3.80
CA PHE A 48 -13.20 -5.81 -4.65
C PHE A 48 -12.50 -7.04 -5.25
N LEU A 49 -11.32 -6.87 -5.86
CA LEU A 49 -10.53 -7.97 -6.40
C LEU A 49 -10.14 -8.99 -5.33
N TRP A 50 -9.77 -8.51 -4.14
CA TRP A 50 -9.46 -9.37 -3.00
C TRP A 50 -10.66 -10.21 -2.57
N PHE A 51 -11.84 -9.59 -2.43
CA PHE A 51 -13.07 -10.30 -2.10
C PHE A 51 -13.42 -11.35 -3.15
N GLU A 52 -13.31 -11.01 -4.44
CA GLU A 52 -13.57 -11.95 -5.53
C GLU A 52 -12.68 -13.20 -5.42
N LYS A 53 -11.37 -13.00 -5.23
CA LYS A 53 -10.40 -14.10 -5.09
C LYS A 53 -10.64 -14.93 -3.82
N LEU A 54 -10.99 -14.29 -2.71
CA LEU A 54 -11.32 -14.94 -1.45
C LEU A 54 -12.58 -15.80 -1.57
N VAL A 55 -13.65 -15.24 -2.13
CA VAL A 55 -14.92 -15.95 -2.33
C VAL A 55 -14.69 -17.16 -3.25
N PHE A 56 -13.96 -16.98 -4.35
CA PHE A 56 -13.62 -18.08 -5.26
C PHE A 56 -12.93 -19.24 -4.54
N LEU A 57 -11.95 -18.95 -3.67
CA LEU A 57 -11.27 -19.98 -2.88
C LEU A 57 -12.18 -20.66 -1.85
N MET A 58 -13.12 -19.92 -1.26
CA MET A 58 -14.04 -20.46 -0.26
C MET A 58 -15.18 -21.29 -0.86
N THR A 59 -15.61 -21.00 -2.09
CA THR A 59 -16.77 -21.65 -2.72
C THR A 59 -16.40 -22.82 -3.63
N THR A 60 -15.14 -22.95 -4.04
CA THR A 60 -14.70 -24.02 -4.94
C THR A 60 -14.24 -25.24 -4.14
N GLN A 61 -14.88 -26.39 -4.33
CA GLN A 61 -14.41 -27.68 -3.83
C GLN A 61 -13.52 -28.36 -4.90
N ASN A 62 -12.45 -29.06 -4.50
CA ASN A 62 -11.43 -29.66 -5.38
C ASN A 62 -10.50 -28.67 -6.12
N VAL A 63 -10.08 -27.60 -5.46
CA VAL A 63 -9.09 -26.67 -6.02
C VAL A 63 -7.69 -27.28 -5.93
N GLY A 64 -7.04 -27.50 -7.08
CA GLY A 64 -5.67 -28.03 -7.13
C GLY A 64 -4.61 -27.00 -6.71
N PHE A 65 -3.39 -27.47 -6.45
CA PHE A 65 -2.22 -26.68 -6.05
C PHE A 65 -2.02 -25.39 -6.87
N GLN A 66 -2.26 -25.46 -8.18
CA GLN A 66 -2.11 -24.34 -9.11
C GLN A 66 -3.02 -23.13 -8.79
N ALA A 67 -4.18 -23.33 -8.18
CA ALA A 67 -5.06 -22.23 -7.80
C ALA A 67 -4.58 -21.51 -6.54
N TYR A 68 -4.03 -22.26 -5.57
CA TYR A 68 -3.40 -21.68 -4.39
C TYR A 68 -2.13 -20.92 -4.75
N GLU A 69 -1.33 -21.41 -5.69
CA GLU A 69 -0.15 -20.71 -6.22
C GLU A 69 -0.53 -19.38 -6.90
N LYS A 70 -1.58 -19.38 -7.73
CA LYS A 70 -2.11 -18.16 -8.34
C LYS A 70 -2.60 -17.16 -7.30
N PHE A 71 -3.22 -17.63 -6.23
CA PHE A 71 -3.66 -16.78 -5.14
C PHE A 71 -2.48 -16.21 -4.34
N SER A 72 -1.45 -17.01 -4.06
CA SER A 72 -0.23 -16.52 -3.42
C SER A 72 0.45 -15.45 -4.27
N THR A 73 0.59 -15.69 -5.57
CA THR A 73 1.12 -14.71 -6.51
C THR A 73 0.27 -13.43 -6.53
N PHE A 74 -1.05 -13.56 -6.44
CA PHE A 74 -1.95 -12.40 -6.30
C PHE A 74 -1.59 -11.62 -5.04
N VAL A 75 -1.56 -12.24 -3.86
CA VAL A 75 -1.22 -11.58 -2.58
C VAL A 75 0.12 -10.84 -2.67
N THR A 76 1.16 -11.49 -3.18
CA THR A 76 2.49 -10.88 -3.35
C THR A 76 2.46 -9.68 -4.31
N THR A 77 1.81 -9.81 -5.47
CA THR A 77 1.68 -8.70 -6.43
C THR A 77 0.89 -7.54 -5.84
N SER A 78 -0.11 -7.88 -5.03
CA SER A 78 -1.05 -6.95 -4.43
C SER A 78 -0.35 -5.96 -3.48
N TYR A 79 0.72 -6.40 -2.80
CA TYR A 79 1.59 -5.54 -2.00
C TYR A 79 2.12 -4.35 -2.81
N PHE A 80 2.72 -4.60 -3.97
CA PHE A 80 3.34 -3.57 -4.79
C PHE A 80 2.32 -2.58 -5.35
N VAL A 81 1.16 -3.08 -5.80
CA VAL A 81 0.09 -2.25 -6.35
C VAL A 81 -0.42 -1.23 -5.33
N LEU A 82 -0.44 -1.58 -4.05
CA LEU A 82 -0.81 -0.65 -2.98
C LEU A 82 0.37 0.21 -2.53
N PHE A 83 1.49 -0.39 -2.17
CA PHE A 83 2.59 0.33 -1.54
C PHE A 83 3.29 1.30 -2.49
N ILE A 84 3.37 1.02 -3.80
CA ILE A 84 4.02 1.94 -4.75
C ILE A 84 3.30 3.30 -4.80
N PRO A 85 1.98 3.40 -5.07
CA PRO A 85 1.26 4.66 -5.01
C PRO A 85 1.40 5.41 -3.68
N GLN A 86 1.35 4.69 -2.54
CA GLN A 86 1.53 5.30 -1.22
C GLN A 86 2.92 5.91 -1.07
N LEU A 87 3.97 5.17 -1.43
CA LEU A 87 5.35 5.65 -1.35
C LEU A 87 5.62 6.79 -2.33
N VAL A 88 4.97 6.82 -3.49
CA VAL A 88 5.04 7.96 -4.42
C VAL A 88 4.44 9.21 -3.79
N ILE A 89 3.30 9.09 -3.11
CA ILE A 89 2.68 10.22 -2.38
C ILE A 89 3.59 10.68 -1.24
N PHE A 90 4.21 9.74 -0.52
CA PHE A 90 5.16 10.06 0.55
C PHE A 90 6.37 10.78 -0.01
N ALA A 91 6.97 10.24 -1.08
CA ALA A 91 8.11 10.83 -1.77
C ALA A 91 7.80 12.27 -2.20
N TRP A 92 6.67 12.48 -2.88
CA TRP A 92 6.23 13.80 -3.31
C TRP A 92 6.07 14.77 -2.14
N TYR A 93 5.37 14.35 -1.08
CA TYR A 93 5.16 15.18 0.10
C TYR A 93 6.46 15.52 0.84
N GLY A 94 7.31 14.53 1.04
CA GLY A 94 8.60 14.67 1.71
C GLY A 94 9.56 15.57 0.94
N ILE A 95 9.71 15.35 -0.37
CA ILE A 95 10.53 16.21 -1.24
C ILE A 95 10.05 17.66 -1.18
N LYS A 96 8.73 17.89 -1.27
CA LYS A 96 8.16 19.23 -1.15
C LYS A 96 8.50 19.88 0.19
N LYS A 97 8.42 19.13 1.30
CA LYS A 97 8.73 19.65 2.65
C LYS A 97 10.22 19.96 2.83
N ILE A 98 11.11 19.10 2.33
CA ILE A 98 12.56 19.32 2.40
C ILE A 98 12.95 20.51 1.52
N GLY A 99 12.37 20.61 0.32
CA GLY A 99 12.62 21.72 -0.62
C GLY A 99 12.23 23.09 -0.06
N ALA A 100 11.13 23.15 0.69
CA ALA A 100 10.57 24.38 1.26
C ALA A 100 11.35 24.95 2.47
N GLN A 101 12.36 24.26 2.99
CA GLN A 101 13.24 24.82 4.01
C GLN A 101 14.13 25.90 3.36
N ASP A 102 14.55 26.97 4.03
CA ASP A 102 15.34 28.02 3.37
C ASP A 102 16.86 27.77 3.39
N GLN A 103 17.33 26.78 4.17
CA GLN A 103 18.76 26.64 4.49
C GLN A 103 19.45 25.48 3.76
N PHE A 104 20.74 25.64 3.45
CA PHE A 104 21.69 24.62 2.96
C PHE A 104 21.22 23.79 1.73
N PRO A 105 21.28 24.36 0.51
CA PRO A 105 20.79 23.69 -0.70
C PRO A 105 21.47 22.34 -0.98
N LEU A 106 22.77 22.22 -0.73
CA LEU A 106 23.53 20.99 -0.96
C LEU A 106 23.12 19.87 0.02
N LEU A 107 22.89 20.21 1.30
CA LEU A 107 22.44 19.27 2.31
C LEU A 107 21.03 18.75 2.00
N LYS A 108 20.13 19.60 1.48
CA LYS A 108 18.80 19.18 1.05
C LYS A 108 18.84 18.11 -0.03
N VAL A 109 19.68 18.27 -1.04
CA VAL A 109 19.80 17.31 -2.14
C VAL A 109 20.25 15.95 -1.60
N ILE A 110 21.27 15.96 -0.75
CA ILE A 110 21.76 14.74 -0.08
C ILE A 110 20.62 14.10 0.73
N PHE A 111 19.90 14.90 1.52
CA PHE A 111 18.80 14.40 2.34
C PHE A 111 17.64 13.83 1.52
N ILE A 112 17.30 14.44 0.38
CA ILE A 112 16.30 13.92 -0.57
C ILE A 112 16.74 12.57 -1.12
N ILE A 113 18.00 12.40 -1.51
CA ILE A 113 18.53 11.13 -2.02
C ILE A 113 18.40 10.03 -0.95
N PHE A 114 18.83 10.30 0.27
CA PHE A 114 18.68 9.34 1.38
C PHE A 114 17.22 9.05 1.71
N TYR A 115 16.37 10.07 1.70
CA TYR A 115 14.94 9.91 1.96
C TYR A 115 14.26 9.02 0.92
N VAL A 116 14.47 9.28 -0.37
CA VAL A 116 13.91 8.45 -1.45
C VAL A 116 14.51 7.04 -1.42
N GLY A 117 15.81 6.91 -1.15
CA GLY A 117 16.46 5.62 -0.96
C GLY A 117 15.86 4.82 0.20
N ALA A 118 15.53 5.48 1.32
CA ALA A 118 14.87 4.84 2.46
C ALA A 118 13.45 4.37 2.11
N LEU A 119 12.69 5.15 1.33
CA LEU A 119 11.38 4.71 0.84
C LEU A 119 11.48 3.47 -0.05
N ALA A 120 12.48 3.40 -0.93
CA ALA A 120 12.74 2.21 -1.73
C ALA A 120 13.14 1.01 -0.86
N GLY A 121 13.95 1.24 0.19
CA GLY A 121 14.28 0.21 1.18
C GLY A 121 13.04 -0.31 1.91
N ILE A 122 12.12 0.56 2.30
CA ILE A 122 10.83 0.17 2.91
C ILE A 122 10.01 -0.70 1.95
N LEU A 123 10.02 -0.41 0.64
CA LEU A 123 9.32 -1.24 -0.35
C LEU A 123 9.90 -2.65 -0.44
N ILE A 124 11.22 -2.79 -0.43
CA ILE A 124 11.88 -4.09 -0.55
C ILE A 124 11.74 -4.90 0.75
N LEU A 125 12.01 -4.27 1.90
CA LEU A 125 11.99 -4.93 3.20
C LEU A 125 10.57 -5.15 3.74
N GLY A 126 9.61 -4.36 3.26
CA GLY A 126 8.21 -4.45 3.68
C GLY A 126 7.45 -5.63 3.06
N GLN A 127 7.86 -6.11 1.88
CA GLN A 127 7.22 -7.25 1.22
C GLN A 127 7.19 -8.51 2.10
N PRO A 128 8.31 -9.02 2.66
CA PRO A 128 8.27 -10.23 3.48
C PRO A 128 7.43 -10.02 4.75
N ILE A 129 7.44 -8.82 5.34
CA ILE A 129 6.60 -8.50 6.50
C ILE A 129 5.12 -8.56 6.11
N PHE A 130 4.76 -8.04 4.95
CA PHE A 130 3.39 -8.08 4.43
C PHE A 130 2.92 -9.52 4.20
N GLU A 131 3.75 -10.35 3.57
CA GLU A 131 3.45 -11.76 3.35
C GLU A 131 3.33 -12.55 4.66
N ILE A 132 4.25 -12.35 5.61
CA ILE A 132 4.20 -12.99 6.94
C ILE A 132 2.93 -12.56 7.68
N LEU A 133 2.57 -11.28 7.64
CA LEU A 133 1.33 -10.81 8.27
C LEU A 133 0.13 -11.49 7.61
N TYR A 134 0.08 -11.55 6.28
CA TYR A 134 -1.04 -12.18 5.59
C TYR A 134 -1.18 -13.68 5.90
N TYR A 135 -0.09 -14.44 5.76
CA TYR A 135 -0.10 -15.89 5.99
C TYR A 135 -0.11 -16.27 7.46
N GLY A 136 0.43 -15.42 8.35
CA GLY A 136 0.35 -15.62 9.80
C GLY A 136 -1.09 -15.54 10.35
N PHE A 137 -2.02 -14.92 9.62
CA PHE A 137 -3.46 -14.92 9.92
C PHE A 137 -4.24 -16.03 9.18
N ALA A 138 -3.58 -16.84 8.34
CA ALA A 138 -4.15 -17.97 7.64
C ALA A 138 -3.56 -19.27 8.23
N PRO A 139 -4.14 -19.84 9.31
CA PRO A 139 -3.68 -21.10 9.88
C PRO A 139 -3.88 -22.25 8.90
#